data_AF-A0A662GHH4-F1
#
_entry.id   AF-A0A662GHH4-F1
#
_cell.length_a   1.000
_cell.length_b   1.000
_cell.length_c   1.000
_cell.angle_alpha   90.00
_cell.angle_beta   90.00
_cell.angle_gamma   90.00
#
_symmetry.space_group_name_H-M   'P 1'
#
loop_
_entity.id
_entity.type
_entity.pdbx_description
1 polymer ?
#
loop_
_entity_poly.entity_id
_entity_poly.type
_entity_poly.pdbx_seq_one_letter_code
_entity_poly.pdbx_strand_id
1 'polypeptide(L)' 'IIKRLKTYKETAGKDAASLAAAALYYASLVTGEKRSQKRIAQIAATTETTIRNRFKEIYNILSLKI' A
#
# COMPACT_ATOMS: atom_id res chain seq x y z
N ILE A 1 6.38 2.26 -7.43
CA ILE A 1 6.23 1.54 -6.14
C ILE A 1 6.01 0.03 -6.38
N ILE A 2 4.89 -0.40 -6.98
CA ILE A 2 4.55 -1.83 -7.14
C ILE A 2 5.62 -2.66 -7.86
N LYS A 3 6.23 -2.15 -8.94
CA LYS A 3 7.32 -2.84 -9.66
C LYS A 3 8.55 -3.11 -8.77
N ARG A 4 8.88 -2.18 -7.87
CA ARG A 4 9.94 -2.36 -6.87
C ARG A 4 9.54 -3.36 -5.79
N LEU A 5 8.27 -3.46 -5.44
CA LEU A 5 7.80 -4.44 -4.44
C LEU A 5 7.84 -5.87 -4.97
N LYS A 6 7.50 -6.09 -6.25
CA LYS A 6 7.56 -7.43 -6.89
C LYS A 6 8.96 -8.04 -6.93
N THR A 7 10.01 -7.22 -6.91
CA THR A 7 11.39 -7.71 -6.84
C THR A 7 11.80 -8.14 -5.42
N TYR A 8 11.08 -7.72 -4.38
CA TYR A 8 11.25 -8.26 -3.04
C TYR A 8 10.40 -9.53 -2.90
N LYS A 9 11.09 -10.67 -2.76
CA LYS A 9 10.49 -12.01 -2.60
C LYS A 9 9.46 -12.10 -1.44
N GLU A 10 9.44 -11.15 -0.51
CA GLU A 10 8.48 -11.08 0.62
C GLU A 10 7.03 -10.72 0.25
N THR A 11 6.75 -10.42 -1.02
CA THR A 11 5.38 -10.18 -1.49
C THR A 11 4.76 -11.39 -2.20
N ALA A 12 5.52 -12.46 -2.45
CA ALA A 12 5.03 -13.69 -3.06
C ALA A 12 4.05 -14.40 -2.10
N GLY A 13 2.77 -14.47 -2.48
CA GLY A 13 1.68 -15.03 -1.67
C GLY A 13 0.73 -14.00 -1.06
N LYS A 14 0.99 -12.69 -1.23
CA LYS A 14 0.13 -11.61 -0.72
C LYS A 14 -0.79 -11.09 -1.82
N ASP A 15 -2.07 -10.88 -1.49
CA ASP A 15 -3.10 -10.40 -2.41
C ASP A 15 -2.68 -9.10 -3.12
N ALA A 16 -2.65 -9.16 -4.46
CA ALA A 16 -2.20 -8.07 -5.33
C ALA A 16 -3.09 -6.82 -5.20
N ALA A 17 -4.38 -6.99 -4.93
CA ALA A 17 -5.32 -5.89 -4.76
C ALA A 17 -5.00 -5.09 -3.49
N SER A 18 -4.77 -5.77 -2.37
CA SER A 18 -4.36 -5.16 -1.11
C SER A 18 -3.04 -4.38 -1.22
N LEU A 19 -2.08 -4.88 -2.01
CA LEU A 19 -0.80 -4.20 -2.25
C LEU A 19 -0.99 -2.93 -3.11
N ALA A 20 -1.85 -3.01 -4.13
CA ALA A 20 -2.19 -1.87 -4.98
C ALA A 20 -2.92 -0.78 -4.19
N ALA A 21 -3.85 -1.16 -3.31
CA ALA A 21 -4.58 -0.23 -2.44
C ALA A 21 -3.64 0.54 -1.49
N ALA A 22 -2.66 -0.15 -0.89
CA ALA A 22 -1.67 0.47 -0.03
C ALA A 22 -0.69 1.38 -0.79
N ALA A 23 -0.28 0.98 -2.00
CA ALA A 23 0.54 1.82 -2.86
C ALA A 23 -0.19 3.11 -3.30
N LEU A 24 -1.49 2.99 -3.62
CA LEU A 24 -2.35 4.13 -3.97
C LEU A 24 -2.54 5.08 -2.78
N TYR A 25 -2.77 4.52 -1.59
CA TYR A 25 -2.87 5.30 -0.36
C TYR A 25 -1.57 6.08 -0.10
N TYR A 26 -0.41 5.44 -0.22
CA TYR A 26 0.88 6.14 -0.09
C TYR A 26 1.06 7.25 -1.13
N ALA A 27 0.74 6.99 -2.40
CA ALA A 27 0.82 8.02 -3.45
C ALA A 27 -0.07 9.23 -3.12
N SER A 28 -1.26 9.00 -2.56
CA SER A 28 -2.19 10.05 -2.12
C SER A 28 -1.62 10.93 -1.00
N LEU A 29 -0.78 10.36 -0.13
CA LEU A 29 -0.09 11.11 0.92
C LEU A 29 1.05 11.95 0.36
N VAL A 30 1.87 11.38 -0.53
CA VAL A 30 3.07 12.06 -1.09
C VAL A 30 2.69 13.18 -2.06
N THR A 31 1.61 13.00 -2.82
CA THR A 31 1.11 14.01 -3.78
C THR A 31 0.27 15.11 -3.12
N GLY A 32 -0.05 14.98 -1.83
CA GLY A 32 -0.96 15.89 -1.14
C GLY A 32 -2.44 15.72 -1.52
N GLU A 33 -2.77 14.85 -2.49
CA GLU A 33 -4.14 14.48 -2.82
C GLU A 33 -4.73 13.52 -1.77
N LYS A 34 -5.07 14.04 -0.60
CA LYS A 34 -5.62 13.21 0.49
C LYS A 34 -6.88 12.48 0.02
N ARG A 35 -6.79 11.15 -0.05
CA ARG A 35 -7.92 10.25 -0.25
C ARG A 35 -8.23 9.53 1.07
N SER A 36 -9.51 9.39 1.39
CA SER A 36 -9.93 8.67 2.60
C SER A 36 -9.52 7.19 2.52
N GLN A 37 -8.89 6.68 3.59
CA GLN A 37 -8.57 5.26 3.74
C GLN A 37 -9.83 4.38 3.59
N LYS A 38 -10.97 4.83 4.13
CA LYS A 38 -12.27 4.16 4.02
C LYS A 38 -12.71 3.98 2.58
N ARG A 39 -12.56 5.04 1.76
CA ARG A 39 -12.95 5.02 0.35
C ARG A 39 -12.06 4.09 -0.46
N ILE A 40 -10.75 4.11 -0.19
CA ILE A 40 -9.79 3.20 -0.84
C ILE A 40 -10.09 1.75 -0.42
N ALA A 41 -10.38 1.51 0.86
CA ALA A 41 -10.74 0.20 1.38
C ALA A 41 -11.99 -0.37 0.72
N GLN A 42 -13.05 0.43 0.58
CA GLN A 42 -14.28 0.02 -0.13
C GLN A 42 -14.02 -0.33 -1.59
N ILE A 43 -13.31 0.52 -2.34
CA ILE A 43 -13.03 0.28 -3.77
C ILE A 43 -12.16 -0.97 -3.95
N ALA A 44 -11.20 -1.18 -3.07
CA ALA A 44 -10.28 -2.32 -3.13
C ALA A 44 -10.81 -3.58 -2.42
N ALA A 45 -12.08 -3.60 -2.02
CA ALA A 45 -12.72 -4.72 -1.31
C ALA A 45 -11.87 -5.24 -0.13
N THR A 46 -11.29 -4.31 0.64
CA THR A 46 -10.39 -4.61 1.77
C THR A 46 -10.75 -3.76 2.98
N THR A 47 -9.96 -3.83 4.04
CA THR A 47 -10.16 -3.01 5.24
C THR A 47 -9.09 -1.92 5.36
N GLU A 48 -9.42 -0.83 6.06
CA GLU A 48 -8.45 0.22 6.38
C GLU A 48 -7.24 -0.32 7.14
N THR A 49 -7.47 -1.29 8.03
CA THR A 49 -6.40 -1.96 8.79
C THR A 49 -5.49 -2.76 7.88
N THR A 50 -6.04 -3.45 6.88
CA THR A 50 -5.25 -4.12 5.84
C THR A 50 -4.39 -3.11 5.08
N ILE A 51 -4.97 -1.99 4.63
CA ILE A 51 -4.23 -0.93 3.93
C ILE A 51 -3.08 -0.40 4.80
N ARG A 52 -3.34 -0.11 6.07
CA ARG A 52 -2.32 0.39 7.01
C ARG A 52 -1.19 -0.61 7.24
N ASN A 53 -1.52 -1.89 7.44
CA ASN A 53 -0.51 -2.93 7.64
C ASN A 53 0.34 -3.12 6.38
N ARG A 54 -0.28 -3.16 5.20
CA ARG A 54 0.44 -3.24 3.92
C ARG A 54 1.27 -1.99 3.65
N PHE A 55 0.79 -0.81 4.01
CA PHE A 55 1.57 0.41 3.92
C PHE A 55 2.84 0.33 4.78
N LYS A 56 2.74 -0.12 6.04
CA LYS A 56 3.92 -0.31 6.90
C LYS A 56 4.92 -1.31 6.30
N GLU A 57 4.43 -2.44 5.78
CA GLU A 57 5.28 -3.41 5.08
C GLU A 57 6.00 -2.78 3.88
N ILE A 58 5.26 -2.07 3.02
CA ILE A 58 5.81 -1.36 1.85
C ILE A 58 6.85 -0.33 2.28
N TYR A 59 6.58 0.42 3.34
CA TYR A 59 7.48 1.43 3.88
C TYR A 59 8.78 0.81 4.39
N ASN A 60 8.69 -0.29 5.14
CA ASN A 60 9.85 -1.02 5.64
C ASN A 60 10.69 -1.63 4.51
N ILE A 61 10.03 -2.27 3.53
CA ILE A 61 10.69 -2.87 2.36
C ILE A 61 11.41 -1.81 1.54
N LEU A 62 10.77 -0.66 1.32
CA LEU A 62 11.37 0.44 0.56
C LEU A 62 12.43 1.19 1.35
N SER A 63 12.58 0.93 2.66
CA SER A 63 13.56 1.59 3.53
C SER A 63 13.59 3.11 3.32
N LEU A 64 12.40 3.71 3.17
CA LEU A 64 12.24 5.15 3.21
C LEU A 64 12.46 5.57 4.67
N LYS A 65 13.71 5.61 5.11
CA LYS A 65 14.06 6.35 6.33
C LYS A 65 13.77 7.82 6.03
N ILE A 66 12.75 8.36 6.69
CA ILE A 66 12.73 9.79 7.04
C ILE A 66 13.45 9.88 8.37
#